data_AF-A0A7Y5XXG2-F1
#
_entry.id   AF-A0A7Y5XXG2-F1
#
_cell.length_a   1.000
_cell.length_b   1.000
_cell.length_c   1.000
_cell.angle_alpha   90.00
_cell.angle_beta   90.00
_cell.angle_gamma   90.00
#
_symmetry.space_group_name_H-M   'P 1'
#
loop_
_entity.id
_entity.type
_entity.pdbx_description
1 polymer ?
#
loop_
_entity_poly.entity_id
_entity_poly.type
_entity_poly.pdbx_seq_one_letter_code
_entity_poly.pdbx_strand_id
1 'polypeptide(L)' 'YLLYFGLIAGAGASKAVLVTYLVPSLALVYGAIFLDETVTAISLLGLALVLAGVALGTGTAGRSRRAQEADVASLAR' A
#
# COMPACT_ATOMS: atom_id res chain seq x y z
N TYR A 1 19.88 -2.37 -3.20
CA TYR A 1 19.50 -3.80 -3.37
C TYR A 1 19.90 -4.70 -2.21
N LEU A 2 21.11 -4.59 -1.63
CA LEU A 2 21.53 -5.45 -0.50
C LEU A 2 20.55 -5.42 0.69
N LEU A 3 20.07 -4.24 1.09
CA LEU A 3 19.05 -4.07 2.14
C LEU A 3 17.72 -4.77 1.81
N TYR A 4 17.27 -4.70 0.56
CA TYR A 4 16.02 -5.32 0.12
C TYR A 4 16.10 -6.85 0.18
N PHE A 5 17.20 -7.43 -0.31
CA PHE A 5 17.42 -8.88 -0.21
C PHE A 5 17.68 -9.33 1.23
N GLY A 6 18.33 -8.50 2.05
CA GLY A 6 18.45 -8.74 3.51
C GLY A 6 17.09 -8.75 4.20
N LEU A 7 16.18 -7.83 3.84
CA LEU A 7 14.79 -7.81 4.30
C LEU A 7 14.01 -9.06 3.88
N ILE A 8 14.17 -9.51 2.64
CA ILE A 8 13.55 -10.75 2.18
C ILE A 8 14.08 -11.94 2.99
N ALA A 9 15.40 -12.02 3.18
CA ALA A 9 16.03 -13.12 3.91
C ALA A 9 15.68 -13.15 5.41
N GLY A 10 15.53 -11.99 6.05
CA GLY A 10 15.24 -11.89 7.49
C GLY A 10 13.75 -11.81 7.84
N ALA A 11 12.98 -10.98 7.11
CA ALA A 11 11.58 -10.67 7.41
C ALA A 11 10.57 -11.32 6.44
N GLY A 12 11.06 -11.96 5.38
CA GLY A 12 10.26 -12.61 4.35
C GLY A 12 9.80 -11.67 3.24
N ALA A 13 9.47 -12.26 2.09
CA ALA A 13 9.05 -11.53 0.89
C ALA A 13 7.80 -10.67 1.12
N SER A 14 6.83 -11.16 1.89
CA SER A 14 5.58 -10.44 2.19
C SER A 14 5.78 -9.15 2.97
N LYS A 15 6.79 -9.09 3.86
CA LYS A 15 7.13 -7.83 4.55
C LYS A 15 8.02 -6.93 3.69
N ALA A 16 8.92 -7.52 2.90
CA ALA A 16 9.80 -6.74 2.03
C ALA A 16 9.04 -5.91 0.98
N VAL A 17 7.93 -6.41 0.45
CA VAL A 17 7.14 -5.70 -0.57
C VAL A 17 6.52 -4.39 -0.05
N LEU A 18 6.33 -4.23 1.27
CA LEU A 18 5.87 -2.96 1.86
C LEU A 18 6.80 -1.79 1.54
N VAL A 19 8.10 -2.05 1.38
CA VAL A 19 9.07 -1.02 1.01
C VAL A 19 8.72 -0.41 -0.35
N THR A 20 8.31 -1.23 -1.32
CA THR A 20 7.86 -0.77 -2.63
C THR A 20 6.60 0.07 -2.53
N TYR A 21 5.67 -0.30 -1.65
CA TYR A 21 4.44 0.45 -1.41
C TYR A 21 4.65 1.78 -0.71
N LEU A 22 5.77 1.96 -0.02
CA LEU A 22 6.17 3.22 0.61
C LEU A 22 6.83 4.19 -0.37
N VAL A 23 7.33 3.72 -1.52
CA VAL A 23 8.05 4.56 -2.51
C VAL A 23 7.26 5.81 -2.92
N PRO A 24 5.95 5.76 -3.24
CA PRO A 24 5.19 6.95 -3.65
C PRO A 24 5.12 8.01 -2.55
N SER A 25 4.90 7.59 -1.30
CA SER A 25 4.86 8.50 -0.15
C SER A 25 6.23 9.12 0.11
N LEU A 26 7.30 8.32 0.04
CA LEU A 26 8.67 8.81 0.19
C LEU A 26 9.02 9.79 -0.93
N ALA A 27 8.65 9.49 -2.19
CA ALA A 27 8.89 10.38 -3.32
C ALA A 27 8.21 11.74 -3.12
N LEU A 28 6.95 11.78 -2.67
CA LEU A 28 6.25 13.04 -2.42
C LEU A 28 6.88 13.84 -1.27
N VAL A 29 7.25 13.17 -0.17
CA VAL A 29 7.92 13.82 0.98
C VAL A 29 9.28 14.37 0.58
N TYR A 30 10.07 13.58 -0.15
CA TYR A 30 11.38 14.00 -0.62
C TYR A 30 11.30 15.12 -1.65
N GLY A 31 10.33 15.07 -2.59
CA GLY A 31 10.09 16.16 -3.54
C GLY A 31 9.74 17.48 -2.84
N ALA A 32 8.86 17.42 -1.82
CA ALA A 32 8.50 18.59 -1.03
C ALA A 32 9.69 19.17 -0.23
N ILE A 33 10.52 18.32 0.38
CA ILE A 33 11.61 18.76 1.26
C ILE A 33 12.85 19.22 0.47
N PHE A 34 13.25 18.49 -0.57
CA PHE A 34 14.53 18.69 -1.26
C PHE A 34 14.40 19.46 -2.57
N LEU A 35 13.25 19.37 -3.25
CA LEU A 35 13.00 20.06 -4.52
C LEU A 35 12.10 21.30 -4.36
N ASP A 36 11.63 21.59 -3.15
CA ASP A 36 10.66 22.66 -2.84
C ASP A 36 9.39 22.54 -3.70
N GLU A 37 9.01 21.32 -4.08
CA GLU A 37 7.78 21.09 -4.84
C GLU A 37 6.57 21.42 -3.98
N THR A 38 5.70 22.27 -4.52
CA THR A 38 4.44 22.60 -3.87
C THR A 38 3.51 21.38 -3.88
N VAL A 39 3.27 20.80 -2.70
CA VAL A 39 2.32 19.69 -2.54
C VAL A 39 0.90 20.20 -2.80
N THR A 40 0.39 19.94 -4.00
CA THR A 40 -0.96 20.34 -4.41
C THR A 40 -2.01 19.32 -4.01
N ALA A 41 -3.28 19.73 -3.97
CA ALA A 41 -4.40 18.80 -3.76
C ALA A 41 -4.42 17.64 -4.78
N ILE A 42 -3.95 17.89 -6.01
CA ILE A 42 -3.83 16.86 -7.06
C ILE A 42 -2.76 15.82 -6.69
N SER A 43 -1.61 16.25 -6.15
CA SER A 43 -0.56 15.33 -5.71
C SER A 43 -1.03 14.41 -4.57
N LEU A 44 -1.83 14.95 -3.65
CA LEU A 44 -2.45 14.16 -2.56
C LEU A 44 -3.51 13.19 -3.09
N LEU A 45 -4.33 13.59 -4.07
CA LEU A 45 -5.28 12.70 -4.73
C LEU A 45 -4.58 11.56 -5.48
N GLY A 46 -3.49 11.88 -6.20
CA GLY A 46 -2.66 10.87 -6.86
C GLY A 46 -2.04 9.89 -5.86
N LEU A 47 -1.49 10.40 -4.75
CA LEU A 47 -0.97 9.56 -3.67
C LEU A 47 -2.06 8.65 -3.08
N ALA A 48 -3.23 9.21 -2.80
CA ALA A 48 -4.37 8.44 -2.27
C ALA A 48 -4.81 7.35 -3.25
N LEU A 49 -4.84 7.63 -4.55
CA LEU A 49 -5.20 6.66 -5.59
C LEU A 49 -4.19 5.51 -5.67
N VAL A 50 -2.88 5.82 -5.61
CA VAL A 50 -1.82 4.80 -5.59
C VAL A 50 -1.93 3.93 -4.34
N LEU A 51 -2.07 4.54 -3.15
CA LEU A 51 -2.22 3.81 -1.90
C LEU A 51 -3.50 2.95 -1.88
N ALA A 52 -4.59 3.43 -2.47
CA ALA A 52 -5.81 2.64 -2.64
C ALA A 52 -5.57 1.43 -3.55
N GLY A 53 -4.91 1.61 -4.70
CA GLY A 53 -4.55 0.51 -5.60
C GLY A 53 -3.66 -0.53 -4.94
N VAL A 54 -2.67 -0.08 -4.15
CA VAL A 54 -1.84 -0.96 -3.32
C VAL A 54 -2.70 -1.74 -2.33
N ALA A 55 -3.55 -1.07 -1.56
CA ALA A 55 -4.37 -1.70 -0.52
C ALA A 55 -5.34 -2.74 -1.10
N LEU A 56 -5.82 -2.52 -2.32
CA LEU A 56 -6.63 -3.49 -3.07
C LEU A 56 -5.79 -4.68 -3.53
N GLY A 57 -4.60 -4.44 -4.10
CA GLY A 57 -3.71 -5.49 -4.61
C GLY A 57 -3.08 -6.37 -3.52
N THR A 58 -2.88 -5.83 -2.32
CA THR A 58 -2.32 -6.56 -1.16
C THR A 58 -3.37 -7.26 -0.31
N GLY A 59 -4.65 -7.02 -0.56
CA GLY A 59 -5.74 -7.53 0.27
C GLY A 59 -5.82 -6.91 1.66
N THR A 60 -5.08 -5.82 1.95
CA THR A 60 -5.16 -5.10 3.23
C THR A 60 -6.42 -4.22 3.33
N ALA A 61 -7.10 -3.96 2.21
CA ALA A 61 -8.44 -3.37 2.17
C ALA A 61 -9.50 -4.37 2.68
N GLY A 62 -9.44 -4.68 3.98
CA GLY A 62 -10.31 -5.63 4.68
C GLY A 62 -11.77 -5.19 4.80
N ARG A 63 -12.48 -5.00 3.68
CA ARG A 63 -13.95 -4.85 3.65
C ARG A 63 -14.66 -6.10 3.12
N SER A 64 -13.98 -7.02 2.42
CA SER A 64 -14.65 -8.18 1.79
C SER A 64 -14.76 -9.42 2.66
N ARG A 65 -14.04 -9.54 3.79
CA ARG A 65 -14.09 -10.79 4.57
C ARG A 65 -15.34 -10.92 5.44
N ARG A 66 -15.87 -9.82 6.00
CA ARG A 66 -17.12 -9.82 6.80
C ARG A 66 -18.40 -9.85 5.94
N ALA A 67 -18.39 -9.27 4.75
CA ALA A 67 -19.54 -9.32 3.84
C ALA A 67 -19.72 -10.71 3.22
N GLN A 68 -18.61 -11.41 2.96
CA GLN A 68 -18.60 -12.74 2.34
C GLN A 68 -18.89 -13.86 3.34
N GLU A 69 -18.48 -13.74 4.62
CA GLU A 69 -18.90 -14.68 5.67
C GLU A 69 -20.42 -14.65 5.93
N ALA A 70 -21.06 -13.49 5.77
CA ALA A 70 -22.52 -13.36 5.89
C ALA A 70 -23.28 -13.98 4.71
N ASP A 71 -22.69 -13.95 3.50
CA ASP A 71 -23.25 -14.51 2.27
C ASP A 71 -23.05 -16.04 2.18
N VAL A 72 -21.90 -16.56 2.61
CA VAL A 72 -21.67 -18.01 2.68
C VAL A 72 -22.53 -18.66 3.77
N ALA A 73 -22.82 -17.95 4.86
CA ALA A 73 -23.74 -18.40 5.93
C ALA A 73 -25.23 -18.26 5.57
N SER A 74 -25.57 -17.56 4.47
CA SER A 74 -26.94 -17.51 3.93
C SER A 74 -27.17 -18.60 2.87
N LEU A 75 -26.12 -19.00 2.14
CA LEU A 75 -26.14 -20.12 1.17
C LEU A 75 -26.11 -21.52 1.83
N ALA A 76 -25.69 -21.60 3.10
CA ALA A 76 -25.65 -22.84 3.87
C ALA A 76 -26.92 -23.10 4.70
N ARG A 77 -27.99 -22.31 4.50
CA ARG A 77 -29.31 -22.48 5.13
C ARG A 77 -30.37 -22.89 4.13
#